data_AF-A0AAV6CBW0-F1
#
_entry.id   AF-A0AAV6CBW0-F1
#
_cell.length_a   1.000
_cell.length_b   1.000
_cell.length_c   1.000
_cell.angle_alpha   90.00
_cell.angle_beta   90.00
_cell.angle_gamma   90.00
#
_symmetry.space_group_name_H-M   'P 1'
#
loop_
_entity.id
_entity.type
_entity.pdbx_description
1 polymer ?
#
loop_
_entity_poly.entity_id
_entity_poly.type
_entity_poly.pdbx_seq_one_letter_code
_entity_poly.pdbx_strand_id
1 'polypeptide(L)' 'NANIQSIRELVQKSENEMLKTKNFGRKSLNEIKEILQKMGLSLGMKFDEHGRIIWPPLPSQTAPPSSEETAGL' A
#
# COMPACT_ATOMS: atom_id res chain seq x y z
N ASN A 1 0.28 -6.70 23.56
CA ASN A 1 -0.64 -5.66 23.07
C ASN A 1 0.05 -4.90 21.96
N ALA A 2 -0.51 -4.89 20.74
CA ALA A 2 0.05 -4.13 19.64
C ALA A 2 -0.23 -2.65 19.90
N ASN A 3 0.80 -1.89 20.29
CA ASN A 3 0.70 -0.47 20.59
C ASN A 3 0.67 0.34 19.28
N ILE A 4 -0.40 0.19 18.52
CA ILE A 4 -0.59 0.84 17.21
C ILE A 4 -1.50 2.04 17.45
N GLN A 5 -0.92 3.24 17.44
CA GLN A 5 -1.67 4.46 17.73
C GLN A 5 -2.19 5.17 16.47
N SER A 6 -1.77 4.71 15.29
CA SER A 6 -2.11 5.38 14.03
C SER A 6 -2.25 4.40 12.88
N ILE A 7 -3.12 4.74 11.93
CA ILE A 7 -3.33 3.97 10.70
C ILE A 7 -2.00 3.77 9.96
N ARG A 8 -1.09 4.75 9.98
CA ARG A 8 0.27 4.64 9.41
C ARG A 8 1.09 3.47 9.97
N GLU A 9 0.96 3.17 11.25
CA GLU A 9 1.70 2.07 11.89
C GLU A 9 1.03 0.73 11.61
N LEU A 10 -0.30 0.75 11.49
CA LEU A 10 -1.10 -0.40 11.11
C LEU A 10 -0.78 -0.87 9.68
N VAL A 11 -0.69 0.05 8.72
CA VAL A 11 -0.45 -0.28 7.30
C VAL A 11 0.99 -0.65 6.98
N GLN A 12 1.95 -0.20 7.80
CA GLN A 12 3.35 -0.64 7.71
C GLN A 12 3.54 -2.07 8.22
N LYS A 13 2.60 -2.57 9.03
CA LYS A 13 2.61 -3.95 9.51
C LYS A 13 1.89 -4.85 8.51
N SER A 14 2.42 -6.06 8.34
CA SER A 14 1.86 -7.05 7.44
C SER A 14 0.65 -7.76 8.04
N GLU A 15 -0.23 -8.27 7.17
CA GLU A 15 -1.43 -9.04 7.52
C GLU A 15 -1.11 -10.22 8.47
N ASN A 16 0.04 -10.88 8.25
CA ASN A 16 0.53 -11.99 9.07
C ASN A 16 0.90 -11.57 10.52
N GLU A 17 1.45 -10.37 10.70
CA GLU A 17 1.82 -9.85 12.01
C GLU A 17 0.58 -9.40 12.81
N MET A 18 -0.45 -8.91 12.10
CA MET A 18 -1.76 -8.66 12.68
C MET A 18 -2.40 -9.96 13.17
N LEU A 19 -2.43 -11.01 12.33
CA LEU A 19 -2.97 -12.32 12.68
C LEU A 19 -2.31 -13.01 13.88
N LYS A 20 -1.01 -12.73 14.10
CA LYS A 20 -0.28 -13.25 15.28
C LYS A 20 -0.60 -12.50 16.57
N THR A 21 -1.19 -11.31 16.48
CA THR A 21 -1.55 -10.53 17.66
C THR A 21 -2.81 -11.12 18.29
N LYS A 22 -2.74 -11.47 19.58
CA LYS A 22 -3.80 -12.18 20.33
C LYS A 22 -5.19 -11.51 20.30
N ASN A 23 -5.27 -10.23 19.96
CA ASN A 23 -6.51 -9.44 19.83
C ASN A 23 -6.97 -9.20 18.39
N PHE A 24 -6.21 -9.62 17.38
CA PHE A 24 -6.54 -9.44 15.96
C PHE A 24 -6.96 -10.77 15.35
N GLY A 25 -8.25 -10.89 15.06
CA GLY A 25 -8.82 -12.04 14.35
C GLY A 25 -9.03 -11.77 12.86
N ARG A 26 -9.45 -12.81 12.13
CA ARG A 26 -9.83 -12.72 10.70
C ARG A 26 -10.87 -11.64 10.44
N LYS A 27 -11.81 -11.44 11.38
CA LYS A 27 -12.86 -10.40 11.31
C LYS A 27 -12.26 -8.99 11.35
N SER A 28 -11.40 -8.71 12.34
CA SER A 28 -10.72 -7.42 12.48
C SER A 28 -9.82 -7.12 11.26
N LEU A 29 -9.16 -8.14 10.71
CA LEU A 29 -8.36 -7.99 9.50
C LEU A 29 -9.19 -7.59 8.29
N ASN A 30 -10.35 -8.22 8.10
CA ASN A 30 -11.20 -7.92 6.96
C ASN A 30 -11.77 -6.50 7.04
N GLU A 31 -12.18 -6.05 8.23
CA GLU A 31 -12.61 -4.66 8.48
C GLU A 31 -11.50 -3.65 8.15
N ILE A 32 -10.27 -3.92 8.62
CA ILE A 32 -9.12 -3.05 8.36
C ILE A 32 -8.82 -2.99 6.86
N LYS A 33 -8.86 -4.14 6.18
CA LYS A 33 -8.63 -4.24 4.74
C LYS A 33 -9.68 -3.50 3.93
N GLU A 34 -10.95 -3.59 4.30
CA GLU A 34 -12.03 -2.84 3.64
C GLU A 34 -11.88 -1.33 3.83
N ILE A 35 -11.54 -0.86 5.03
CA ILE A 35 -11.32 0.57 5.29
C ILE A 35 -10.12 1.08 4.47
N LEU A 36 -9.05 0.29 4.41
CA LEU A 36 -7.89 0.61 3.59
C LEU A 36 -8.24 0.66 2.11
N GLN A 37 -8.97 -0.33 1.61
CA GLN A 37 -9.45 -0.36 0.22
C GLN A 37 -10.32 0.85 -0.12
N LYS A 38 -11.22 1.26 0.79
CA LYS A 38 -12.02 2.49 0.65
C LYS A 38 -11.18 3.76 0.51
N MET A 39 -9.99 3.78 1.10
CA MET A 39 -9.04 4.89 1.02
C MET A 39 -8.01 4.72 -0.11
N GLY A 40 -8.08 3.63 -0.90
CA GLY A 40 -7.07 3.30 -1.92
C GLY A 40 -5.74 2.80 -1.33
N LEU A 41 -5.75 2.36 -0.07
CA LEU A 41 -4.60 1.89 0.68
C LEU A 41 -4.60 0.35 0.81
N SER A 42 -3.48 -0.21 1.24
CA SER A 42 -3.31 -1.65 1.48
C SER A 42 -2.31 -1.92 2.60
N LEU A 43 -2.44 -3.06 3.27
CA LEU A 43 -1.48 -3.52 4.28
C LEU A 43 -0.15 -3.88 3.61
N GLY A 44 0.98 -3.60 4.28
CA GLY A 44 2.32 -3.80 3.73
C GLY A 44 2.77 -2.66 2.80
N MET A 45 2.05 -1.53 2.78
CA MET A 45 2.51 -0.31 2.11
C MET A 45 3.73 0.26 2.82
N LYS A 46 4.74 0.68 2.04
CA LYS A 46 5.93 1.36 2.55
C LYS A 46 5.68 2.86 2.57
N PHE A 47 6.12 3.51 3.64
CA PHE A 47 6.04 4.95 3.84
C PHE A 47 7.46 5.51 3.83
N ASP A 48 7.65 6.68 3.24
CA ASP A 48 8.90 7.43 3.27
C ASP A 48 9.13 8.08 4.65
N GLU A 49 10.33 8.60 4.92
CA GLU A 49 10.62 9.29 6.20
C GLU A 49 9.67 10.48 6.46
N HIS A 50 9.14 11.06 5.38
CA HIS A 50 8.17 12.15 5.41
C HIS A 50 6.71 11.71 5.62
N GLY A 51 6.45 10.41 5.85
CA GLY A 51 5.10 9.88 6.01
C GLY A 51 4.28 9.81 4.71
N ARG A 52 4.95 9.97 3.55
CA ARG A 52 4.35 9.82 2.22
C ARG A 52 4.31 8.35 1.84
N ILE A 53 3.20 7.89 1.26
CA ILE A 53 3.08 6.53 0.74
C ILE A 53 3.94 6.44 -0.53
N ILE A 54 4.97 5.57 -0.53
CA ILE A 54 5.87 5.36 -1.69
C ILE A 54 5.36 4.24 -2.62
N TRP A 55 4.06 3.99 -2.56
CA TRP A 55 3.36 2.96 -3.33
C TRP A 55 2.17 3.59 -4.08
N PRO A 56 2.01 3.35 -5.40
CA PRO A 56 2.82 2.50 -6.28
C PRO A 56 4.22 3.09 -6.52
N PRO A 57 5.20 2.28 -6.98
CA PRO A 57 6.47 2.83 -7.44
C PRO A 57 6.17 3.80 -8.58
N LEU A 58 6.47 5.08 -8.36
CA LEU A 58 6.57 6.02 -9.46
C LEU A 58 7.61 5.44 -10.43
N PRO A 59 7.30 5.26 -11.73
CA PRO A 59 8.37 5.07 -12.70
C PRO A 59 9.24 6.33 -12.62
N SER A 60 10.43 6.20 -12.03
CA SER A 60 11.40 7.28 -11.97
C SER A 60 11.86 7.60 -13.40
N GLN A 61 11.11 8.48 -14.08
CA GLN A 61 11.44 9.30 -15.26
C GLN A 61 12.41 8.72 -16.31
N THR A 62 11.88 8.24 -17.46
CA THR A 62 12.44 8.07 -18.85
C THR A 62 11.84 6.76 -19.44
N ALA A 63 11.02 6.74 -20.51
CA ALA A 63 11.11 7.51 -21.74
C ALA A 63 9.76 7.61 -22.52
N PRO A 64 9.46 8.74 -23.16
CA PRO A 64 9.26 8.78 -24.60
C PRO A 64 10.64 8.91 -25.28
N PRO A 65 10.98 8.02 -26.21
CA PRO A 65 11.11 8.45 -27.60
C PRO A 65 10.02 7.74 -28.41
N SER A 66 9.23 8.48 -29.18
CA SER A 66 9.55 8.63 -30.61
C SER A 66 10.09 7.35 -31.23
N SER A 67 9.15 6.52 -31.68
CA SER A 67 9.12 6.01 -33.04
C SER A 67 7.63 6.07 -33.38
N GLU A 68 7.09 7.12 -34.04
CA GLU A 68 7.30 7.45 -35.46
C GLU A 68 7.57 6.17 -36.25
N GLU A 69 6.61 5.63 -37.00
CA GLU A 69 6.28 6.14 -38.32
C GLU A 69 4.96 5.48 -38.83
N THR A 70 4.06 6.32 -39.34
CA THR A 70 3.08 6.14 -40.43
C THR A 70 2.39 4.77 -40.63
N ALA A 71 1.06 4.71 -40.66
CA ALA A 71 0.29 4.60 -41.91
C ALA A 71 1.05 3.79 -42.98
N GLY A 72 0.67 2.54 -43.26
CA GLY A 72 -0.45 2.27 -44.15
C GLY A 72 0.09 1.95 -45.55
N LEU A 73 -0.42 0.85 -46.11
CA LEU A 73 -0.21 0.26 -47.45
C LEU A 73 0.97 -0.70 -47.57
#